data_AF-A0AAD7S2U6-F1
#
_entry.id   AF-A0AAD7S2U6-F1
#
_cell.length_a   1.000
_cell.length_b   1.000
_cell.length_c   1.000
_cell.angle_alpha   90.00
_cell.angle_beta   90.00
_cell.angle_gamma   90.00
#
_symmetry.space_group_name_H-M   'P 1'
#
loop_
_entity.id
_entity.type
_entity.pdbx_description
1 polymer ?
#
loop_
_entity_poly.entity_id
_entity_poly.type
_entity_poly.pdbx_seq_one_letter_code
_entity_poly.pdbx_strand_id
1 'polypeptide(L)'
;MGNVRSLNDKKIDELTTLLNDQREYWESSALCFTETWLHGEPDSAVELTGFLMVRADRDRTLSRKKSADRPPRAFLTINGDFNHAKLPKTLTGFTQYVKCSTRENKILDMMYANVKEAYSSSALLPWAPLTTT
;
A
#
# COMPACT_ATOMS: atom_id res chain seq x y z
N MET A 1 -3.23 2.00 -3.54
CA MET A 1 -2.05 1.11 -3.45
C MET A 1 -0.98 1.66 -4.37
N GLY A 2 0.26 1.84 -3.89
CA GLY A 2 1.35 2.40 -4.68
C GLY A 2 2.64 1.60 -4.54
N ASN A 3 3.26 1.27 -5.67
CA ASN A 3 4.60 0.70 -5.72
C ASN A 3 5.61 1.85 -5.68
N VAL A 4 6.38 1.95 -4.58
CA VAL A 4 7.21 3.13 -4.34
C VAL A 4 8.65 2.96 -4.79
N ARG A 5 9.13 1.75 -5.10
CA ARG A 5 10.52 1.45 -5.52
C ARG A 5 11.56 2.19 -4.67
N SER A 6 11.69 1.77 -3.42
CA SER A 6 12.37 2.46 -2.31
C SER A 6 11.59 3.65 -1.77
N LEU A 7 11.27 3.60 -0.48
CA LEU A 7 10.65 4.67 0.29
C LEU A 7 11.74 5.35 1.12
N ASN A 8 12.23 6.47 0.61
CA ASN A 8 13.22 7.30 1.29
C ASN A 8 12.59 8.57 1.85
N ASP A 9 13.35 9.32 2.63
CA ASP A 9 12.89 10.56 3.28
C ASP A 9 12.23 11.53 2.29
N LYS A 10 12.82 11.73 1.11
CA LYS A 10 12.26 12.60 0.06
C LYS A 10 10.85 12.16 -0.37
N LYS A 11 10.64 10.86 -0.56
CA LYS A 11 9.31 10.33 -0.93
C LYS A 11 8.32 10.38 0.22
N ILE A 12 8.79 10.32 1.47
CA ILE A 12 7.95 10.54 2.66
C ILE A 12 7.47 11.99 2.71
N ASP A 13 8.34 12.97 2.42
CA ASP A 13 7.96 14.39 2.36
C ASP A 13 6.95 14.66 1.23
N GLU A 14 7.18 14.08 0.05
CA GLU A 14 6.24 14.16 -1.08
C GLU A 14 4.89 13.52 -0.72
N LEU A 15 4.89 12.35 -0.08
CA LEU A 15 3.67 11.67 0.35
C LEU A 15 2.93 12.46 1.43
N THR A 16 3.65 13.10 2.35
CA THR A 16 3.08 13.97 3.38
C THR A 16 2.41 15.19 2.74
N THR A 17 3.03 15.76 1.71
CA THR A 17 2.42 16.83 0.91
C THR A 17 1.13 16.35 0.24
N LEU A 18 1.15 15.17 -0.41
CA LEU A 18 -0.04 14.60 -1.05
C LEU A 18 -1.17 14.32 -0.06
N LEU A 19 -0.85 13.83 1.13
CA LEU A 19 -1.83 13.66 2.20
C LEU A 19 -2.52 14.99 2.56
N ASN A 20 -1.78 16.11 2.61
CA ASN A 20 -2.38 17.38 2.97
C ASN A 20 -3.18 18.02 1.82
N ASP A 21 -2.74 17.83 0.58
CA ASP A 21 -3.25 18.60 -0.56
C ASP A 21 -4.24 17.83 -1.45
N GLN A 22 -4.20 16.49 -1.45
CA GLN A 22 -5.01 15.65 -2.33
C GLN A 22 -6.09 14.92 -1.54
N ARG A 23 -7.34 15.20 -1.88
CA ARG A 23 -8.52 14.63 -1.22
C ARG A 23 -8.52 13.10 -1.22
N GLU A 24 -8.08 12.52 -2.32
CA GLU A 24 -7.96 11.08 -2.52
C GLU A 24 -7.03 10.43 -1.49
N TYR A 25 -6.04 11.16 -0.98
CA TYR A 25 -5.05 10.64 -0.05
C TYR A 25 -5.49 10.76 1.41
N TRP A 26 -6.02 11.91 1.87
CA TRP A 26 -6.45 12.02 3.27
C TRP A 26 -7.83 11.43 3.56
N GLU A 27 -8.74 11.35 2.58
CA GLU A 27 -10.01 10.63 2.77
C GLU A 27 -9.83 9.09 2.65
N SER A 28 -8.64 8.62 2.27
CA SER A 28 -8.37 7.19 2.22
C SER A 28 -8.41 6.58 3.62
N SER A 29 -9.20 5.52 3.78
CA SER A 29 -9.23 4.77 5.05
C SER A 29 -7.99 3.89 5.27
N ALA A 30 -7.23 3.60 4.21
CA ALA A 30 -5.99 2.85 4.27
C ALA A 30 -5.08 3.19 3.09
N LEU A 31 -3.78 3.34 3.37
CA LEU A 31 -2.74 3.46 2.36
C LEU A 31 -1.90 2.18 2.37
N CYS A 32 -1.59 1.65 1.19
CA CYS A 32 -0.86 0.39 1.03
C CYS A 32 0.29 0.60 0.05
N PHE A 33 1.53 0.39 0.52
CA PHE A 33 2.74 0.55 -0.26
C PHE A 33 3.46 -0.79 -0.47
N THR A 34 4.05 -0.98 -1.65
CA THR A 34 4.88 -2.15 -2.02
C THR A 34 6.26 -1.71 -2.49
N GLU A 35 7.24 -2.63 -2.49
CA GLU A 35 8.64 -2.33 -2.84
C GLU A 35 9.22 -1.14 -2.06
N THR A 36 8.92 -1.05 -0.75
CA THR A 36 9.39 0.05 0.11
C THR A 36 10.90 0.00 0.34
N TRP A 37 11.52 -1.18 0.25
CA TRP A 37 12.96 -1.41 0.46
C TRP A 37 13.48 -0.73 1.74
N LEU A 38 12.71 -0.87 2.82
CA LEU A 38 13.13 -0.44 4.14
C LEU A 38 14.17 -1.44 4.68
N HIS A 39 15.32 -0.93 5.10
CA HIS A 39 16.48 -1.68 5.59
C HIS A 39 16.71 -1.45 7.10
N GLY A 40 15.64 -1.29 7.87
CA GLY A 40 15.70 -1.20 9.34
C GLY A 40 15.42 0.20 9.90
N GLU A 41 14.87 1.09 9.08
CA GLU A 41 14.49 2.45 9.45
C GLU A 41 13.48 2.41 10.63
N PRO A 42 13.60 3.37 11.57
CA PRO A 42 12.64 3.50 12.65
C PRO A 42 11.26 3.85 12.09
N ASP A 43 10.19 3.46 12.79
CA ASP A 43 8.82 3.77 12.34
C ASP A 43 8.60 5.29 12.22
N SER A 44 9.28 6.10 13.04
CA SER A 44 9.25 7.57 12.97
C SER A 44 9.80 8.15 11.67
N ALA A 45 10.68 7.42 10.95
CA ALA A 45 11.24 7.90 9.68
C ALA A 45 10.24 7.75 8.52
N VAL A 46 9.20 6.94 8.69
CA VAL A 46 8.19 6.66 7.67
C VAL A 46 6.77 6.98 8.14
N GLU A 47 6.65 7.65 9.30
CA GLU A 47 5.37 7.96 9.94
C GLU A 47 4.58 8.99 9.12
N LEU A 48 3.30 8.71 8.91
CA LEU A 48 2.37 9.59 8.21
C LEU A 48 1.29 10.01 9.18
N THR A 49 1.23 11.32 9.48
CA THR A 49 0.26 11.87 10.43
C THR A 49 -1.17 11.53 10.00
N GLY A 50 -1.99 11.09 10.96
CA GLY A 50 -3.38 10.70 10.70
C GLY A 50 -3.59 9.23 10.31
N PHE A 51 -2.51 8.47 10.08
CA PHE A 51 -2.58 7.05 9.74
C PHE A 51 -1.89 6.18 10.78
N LEU A 52 -2.49 5.03 11.09
CA LEU A 52 -1.82 3.98 11.86
C LEU A 52 -0.85 3.23 10.95
N MET A 53 0.43 3.22 11.31
CA MET A 53 1.41 2.40 10.63
C MET A 53 1.31 0.92 11.02
N VAL A 54 1.25 0.05 10.02
CA VAL A 54 1.38 -1.40 10.18
C VAL A 54 2.48 -1.90 9.25
N ARG A 55 3.55 -2.44 9.84
CA ARG A 55 4.70 -2.99 9.11
C ARG A 55 4.98 -4.43 9.59
N ALA A 56 5.11 -5.35 8.65
CA ALA A 56 5.21 -6.80 8.94
C ALA A 56 6.62 -7.39 8.73
N ASP A 57 7.58 -6.60 8.23
CA ASP A 57 8.99 -6.97 8.05
C ASP A 57 9.82 -6.86 9.34
N ARG A 58 9.32 -6.11 10.34
CA ARG A 58 9.89 -6.04 11.68
C ARG A 58 9.88 -7.42 12.33
N ASP A 59 11.03 -7.83 12.83
CA ASP A 59 11.14 -9.03 13.65
C ASP A 59 10.10 -8.98 14.78
N ARG A 60 9.26 -10.02 14.84
CA ARG A 60 8.24 -10.20 15.89
C ARG A 60 8.86 -10.22 17.29
N THR A 61 10.15 -10.52 17.41
CA THR A 61 10.88 -10.45 18.68
C THR A 61 11.08 -9.00 19.16
N LEU A 62 11.17 -8.03 18.24
CA LEU A 62 11.34 -6.60 18.54
C LEU A 62 10.00 -5.90 18.77
N SER A 63 8.93 -6.38 18.13
CA SER A 63 7.58 -5.88 18.32
C SER A 63 6.81 -6.83 19.25
N ARG A 64 6.78 -6.54 20.56
CA ARG A 64 6.00 -7.28 21.58
C ARG A 64 4.48 -7.35 21.33
N LYS A 65 3.99 -6.92 20.17
CA LYS A 65 2.59 -7.06 19.75
C LYS A 65 2.33 -8.49 19.30
N LYS A 66 1.64 -9.26 20.16
CA LYS A 66 0.95 -10.47 19.74
C LYS A 66 0.05 -10.13 18.54
N SER A 67 0.11 -10.94 17.49
CA SER A 67 -0.89 -10.90 16.42
C SER A 67 -2.25 -11.10 17.06
N ALA A 68 -3.06 -10.05 17.09
CA ALA A 68 -4.40 -10.11 17.67
C ALA A 68 -5.18 -11.26 17.04
N ASP A 69 -5.89 -12.02 17.87
CA ASP A 69 -6.77 -13.10 17.41
C ASP A 69 -7.79 -12.49 16.43
N ARG A 70 -7.77 -12.94 15.19
CA ARG A 70 -8.37 -12.19 14.09
C ARG A 70 -9.88 -12.45 14.11
N PRO A 71 -10.73 -11.43 14.30
CA PRO A 71 -12.17 -11.66 14.31
C PRO A 71 -12.61 -12.19 12.93
N PRO A 72 -13.58 -13.12 12.85
CA PRO A 72 -13.99 -13.80 11.60
C PRO A 72 -14.45 -12.87 10.47
N ARG A 73 -14.74 -11.59 10.79
CA ARG A 73 -15.23 -10.57 9.87
C ARG A 73 -14.24 -9.41 9.66
N ALA A 74 -13.00 -9.56 10.11
CA ALA A 74 -11.99 -8.54 9.89
C ALA A 74 -11.84 -8.25 8.40
N PHE A 75 -11.79 -6.97 8.04
CA PHE A 75 -11.37 -6.57 6.71
C PHE A 75 -9.90 -7.02 6.51
N LEU A 76 -9.67 -7.83 5.48
CA LEU A 76 -8.32 -8.25 5.11
C LEU A 76 -8.02 -7.80 3.70
N THR A 77 -6.92 -7.08 3.57
CA THR A 77 -6.29 -6.75 2.29
C THR A 77 -4.92 -7.42 2.21
N ILE A 78 -4.58 -7.98 1.05
CA ILE A 78 -3.27 -8.55 0.74
C ILE A 78 -2.75 -7.81 -0.48
N ASN A 79 -1.69 -7.03 -0.29
CA ASN A 79 -1.08 -6.18 -1.29
C ASN A 79 0.38 -6.62 -1.51
N GLY A 80 0.85 -6.65 -2.76
CA GLY A 80 2.22 -7.09 -3.05
C GLY A 80 2.60 -7.07 -4.52
N ASP A 81 3.91 -7.15 -4.79
CA ASP A 81 4.50 -7.46 -6.09
C ASP A 81 4.54 -8.98 -6.24
N PHE A 82 3.45 -9.58 -6.72
CA PHE A 82 3.39 -11.05 -6.79
C PHE A 82 4.30 -11.64 -7.89
N ASN A 83 5.22 -10.87 -8.47
CA ASN A 83 6.23 -11.32 -9.43
C ASN A 83 5.62 -12.24 -10.51
N HIS A 84 4.55 -11.74 -11.17
CA HIS A 84 3.75 -12.42 -12.19
C HIS A 84 2.84 -13.57 -11.70
N ALA A 85 2.86 -13.93 -10.41
CA ALA A 85 2.00 -14.96 -9.86
C ALA A 85 0.60 -14.42 -9.55
N LYS A 86 -0.45 -15.05 -10.06
CA LYS A 86 -1.83 -14.78 -9.63
C LYS A 86 -2.23 -15.79 -8.58
N LEU A 87 -2.97 -15.37 -7.54
CA LEU A 87 -3.40 -16.26 -6.45
C LEU A 87 -4.90 -16.61 -6.40
N PRO A 88 -5.67 -16.64 -7.52
CA PRO A 88 -7.13 -16.81 -7.43
C PRO A 88 -7.55 -18.18 -6.89
N LYS A 89 -6.72 -19.21 -7.07
CA LYS A 89 -6.99 -20.57 -6.56
C LYS A 89 -6.63 -20.71 -5.08
N THR A 90 -5.63 -19.99 -4.61
CA THR A 90 -5.13 -20.07 -3.23
C THR A 90 -5.93 -19.16 -2.30
N LEU A 91 -6.32 -17.99 -2.78
CA LEU A 91 -7.11 -17.00 -2.04
C LEU A 91 -8.61 -17.12 -2.38
N THR A 92 -9.19 -18.29 -2.13
CA THR A 92 -10.64 -18.48 -2.31
C THR A 92 -11.41 -17.51 -1.39
N GLY A 93 -12.40 -16.82 -1.95
CA GLY A 93 -13.16 -15.78 -1.24
C GLY A 93 -12.55 -14.37 -1.26
N PHE A 94 -11.39 -14.18 -1.88
CA PHE A 94 -10.81 -12.84 -2.08
C PHE A 94 -11.08 -12.32 -3.50
N THR A 95 -11.32 -11.02 -3.60
CA THR A 95 -11.50 -10.29 -4.85
C THR A 95 -10.22 -9.52 -5.16
N GLN A 96 -9.71 -9.67 -6.38
CA GLN A 96 -8.60 -8.86 -6.88
C GLN A 96 -9.10 -7.51 -7.40
N TYR A 97 -8.58 -6.41 -6.85
CA TYR A 97 -9.09 -5.06 -7.11
C TYR A 97 -8.30 -4.26 -8.14
N VAL A 98 -6.98 -4.48 -8.26
CA VAL A 98 -6.15 -3.73 -9.21
C VAL A 98 -6.41 -4.25 -10.63
N LYS A 99 -6.98 -3.37 -11.46
CA LYS A 99 -7.28 -3.61 -12.88
C LYS A 99 -6.51 -2.68 -13.83
N CYS A 100 -5.80 -1.70 -13.30
CA CYS A 100 -4.99 -0.74 -14.05
C CYS A 100 -3.50 -1.10 -14.02
N SER A 101 -2.75 -0.63 -15.02
CA SER A 101 -1.30 -0.81 -15.06
C SER A 101 -0.63 -0.20 -13.83
N THR A 102 0.28 -0.95 -13.19
CA THR A 102 1.06 -0.50 -12.04
C THR A 102 2.52 -0.25 -12.39
N ARG A 103 2.98 -0.81 -13.52
CA ARG A 103 4.27 -0.49 -14.13
C ARG A 103 4.13 -0.55 -15.65
N GLU A 104 4.41 0.58 -16.30
CA GLU A 104 4.29 0.71 -17.76
C GLU A 104 2.89 0.25 -18.22
N ASN A 105 2.81 -0.76 -19.09
CA ASN A 105 1.56 -1.35 -19.58
C ASN A 105 1.25 -2.71 -18.93
N LYS A 106 1.76 -2.95 -17.72
CA LYS A 106 1.60 -4.23 -16.99
C LYS A 106 1.03 -4.01 -15.60
N ILE A 107 0.22 -4.97 -15.16
CA ILE A 107 -0.25 -5.11 -13.78
C ILE A 107 0.71 -6.06 -13.08
N LEU A 108 1.61 -5.52 -12.27
CA LEU A 108 2.59 -6.32 -11.53
C LEU A 108 2.22 -6.41 -10.04
N ASP A 109 1.65 -5.33 -9.52
CA ASP A 109 1.16 -5.26 -8.16
C ASP A 109 -0.32 -5.64 -8.11
N MET A 110 -0.69 -6.43 -7.11
CA MET A 110 -2.08 -6.86 -6.91
C MET A 110 -2.56 -6.55 -5.51
N MET A 111 -3.88 -6.42 -5.35
CA MET A 111 -4.57 -6.13 -4.10
C MET A 111 -5.79 -7.02 -3.99
N TYR A 112 -5.70 -8.03 -3.15
CA TYR A 112 -6.79 -8.96 -2.87
C TYR A 112 -7.48 -8.55 -1.58
N ALA A 113 -8.82 -8.47 -1.57
CA ALA A 113 -9.56 -8.28 -0.32
C ALA A 113 -10.78 -9.22 -0.18
N ASN A 114 -11.13 -9.55 1.06
CA ASN A 114 -12.22 -10.48 1.38
C ASN A 114 -13.63 -9.87 1.30
N VAL A 115 -13.73 -8.55 1.18
CA VAL A 115 -14.99 -7.84 0.91
C VAL A 115 -15.08 -7.58 -0.58
N LYS A 116 -16.26 -7.73 -1.18
CA LYS A 116 -16.54 -7.42 -2.60
C LYS A 116 -16.95 -5.95 -2.75
N GLU A 117 -16.63 -5.35 -3.90
CA GLU A 117 -16.98 -3.97 -4.28
C GLU A 117 -16.52 -2.89 -3.29
N ALA A 118 -15.57 -3.21 -2.41
CA ALA A 118 -15.07 -2.27 -1.41
C ALA A 118 -14.14 -1.19 -2.01
N TYR A 119 -13.58 -1.42 -3.21
CA TYR A 119 -12.58 -0.54 -3.82
C TYR A 119 -12.72 -0.44 -5.34
N SER A 120 -12.28 0.69 -5.88
CA SER A 120 -11.94 0.89 -7.29
C SER A 120 -10.44 1.18 -7.43
N SER A 121 -9.84 0.78 -8.55
CA SER A 121 -8.43 1.08 -8.85
C SER A 121 -8.32 2.03 -10.04
N SER A 122 -7.59 3.13 -9.88
CA SER A 122 -7.16 4.01 -10.96
C SER A 122 -5.63 4.12 -10.96
N ALA A 123 -5.03 4.18 -12.15
CA ALA A 123 -3.63 4.55 -12.26
C ALA A 123 -3.54 6.07 -12.08
N LEU A 124 -2.69 6.51 -11.16
CA LEU A 124 -2.30 7.92 -11.13
C LEU A 124 -1.40 8.17 -12.34
N LEU A 125 -1.58 9.33 -12.97
CA LEU A 125 -0.73 9.74 -14.07
C LEU A 125 0.74 9.67 -13.61
N PRO A 126 1.68 9.24 -14.48
CA PRO A 126 3.09 9.38 -14.16
C PRO A 126 3.31 10.84 -13.80
N TRP A 127 4.05 11.08 -12.72
CA TRP A 127 4.58 12.38 -12.31
C TRP A 127 4.86 13.22 -13.56
N ALA A 128 3.95 14.12 -13.91
CA ALA A 128 4.32 15.17 -14.84
C ALA A 128 5.14 16.13 -13.97
N PRO A 129 6.39 16.47 -14.32
CA PRO A 129 7.03 17.58 -13.65
C PRO A 129 6.08 18.76 -13.79
N LEU A 130 5.76 19.43 -12.67
CA LEU A 130 5.07 20.71 -12.70
C LEU A 130 5.92 21.61 -13.60
N THR A 131 5.50 21.78 -14.85
CA THR A 131 6.08 22.78 -15.72
C THR A 131 5.60 24.11 -15.17
N THR A 132 6.46 24.74 -14.37
CA THR A 132 6.38 26.15 -14.02
C THR A 132 6.18 26.94 -15.30
N THR A 133 5.02 27.59 -15.40
CA THR A 133 4.80 28.70 -16.34
C THR A 133 4.92 29.99 -15.55
#